data_AF-A0A438BLU5-F1
#
_entry.id   AF-A0A438BLU5-F1
#
_cell.length_a   1.000
_cell.length_b   1.000
_cell.length_c   1.000
_cell.angle_alpha   90.00
_cell.angle_beta   90.00
_cell.angle_gamma   90.00
#
_symmetry.space_group_name_H-M   'P 1'
#
loop_
_entity.id
_entity.type
_entity.pdbx_description
1 polymer ?
#
loop_
_entity_poly.entity_id
_entity_poly.type
_entity_poly.pdbx_seq_one_letter_code
_entity_poly.pdbx_strand_id
1 'polypeptide(L)'
;MASGQLREELANKAREGETVVPGGTGGKSLEAQEHLAEGRSKGGQTRKEQLGTEGYKELGSKGGQTRKEQLGTEGFKELGSKGGQTRKEQIGTEGYQEMGRKGGLSTMDKSGGLGLPLVCMWRMADEVASEAWERLTEVERQRSAYKSRYKWIKLNSRVDDLRYEVFGHDAKRLPSKDKRY
;
A
#
# COMPACT_ATOMS: atom_id res chain seq x y z
N MET A 1 -13.60 39.62 5.76
CA MET A 1 -12.49 40.53 5.41
C MET A 1 -11.28 39.79 4.82
N ALA A 2 -10.76 38.73 5.45
CA ALA A 2 -9.58 38.00 4.97
C ALA A 2 -9.72 37.31 3.59
N SER A 3 -10.93 36.85 3.21
CA SER A 3 -11.17 36.19 1.91
C SER A 3 -11.14 37.15 0.72
N GLY A 4 -11.50 38.42 0.91
CA GLY A 4 -11.46 39.44 -0.13
C GLY A 4 -10.03 39.87 -0.46
N GLN A 5 -9.21 40.07 0.58
CA GLN A 5 -7.79 40.40 0.43
C GLN A 5 -7.02 39.28 -0.28
N LEU A 6 -7.29 38.02 0.04
CA LEU A 6 -6.69 36.88 -0.65
C LEU A 6 -7.09 36.83 -2.13
N ARG A 7 -8.37 37.05 -2.46
CA ARG A 7 -8.82 37.11 -3.86
C ARG A 7 -8.15 38.24 -4.64
N GLU A 8 -7.95 39.39 -4.01
CA GLU A 8 -7.30 40.53 -4.63
C GLU A 8 -5.81 40.28 -4.86
N GLU A 9 -5.11 39.67 -3.91
CA GLU A 9 -3.73 39.23 -4.07
C GLU A 9 -3.58 38.23 -5.22
N LEU A 10 -4.45 37.23 -5.29
CA LEU A 10 -4.47 36.25 -6.38
C LEU A 10 -4.80 36.91 -7.73
N ALA A 11 -5.68 37.92 -7.75
CA ALA A 11 -5.98 38.69 -8.95
C ALA A 11 -4.79 39.53 -9.43
N ASN A 12 -3.98 40.07 -8.51
CA ASN A 12 -2.75 40.79 -8.85
C ASN A 12 -1.71 39.83 -9.44
N LYS A 13 -1.48 38.66 -8.82
CA LYS A 13 -0.61 37.60 -9.35
C LYS A 13 -1.05 37.13 -10.75
N ALA A 14 -2.36 36.92 -10.93
CA ALA A 14 -2.90 36.58 -12.25
C ALA A 14 -2.65 37.68 -13.29
N ARG A 15 -2.71 38.96 -12.91
CA ARG A 15 -2.41 40.11 -13.78
C ARG A 15 -0.94 40.16 -14.19
N GLU A 16 -0.05 39.78 -13.28
CA GLU A 16 1.39 39.60 -13.54
C GLU A 16 1.69 38.39 -14.44
N GLY A 17 0.66 37.58 -14.75
CA GLY A 17 0.75 36.43 -15.65
C GLY A 17 1.00 35.10 -14.93
N GLU A 18 0.97 35.09 -13.59
CA GLU A 18 1.09 33.87 -12.81
C GLU A 18 -0.18 33.02 -12.94
N THR A 19 -0.03 31.69 -13.00
CA THR A 19 -1.17 30.77 -12.96
C THR A 19 -1.53 30.48 -11.51
N VAL A 20 -2.60 31.09 -11.02
CA VAL A 20 -3.11 30.92 -9.65
C VAL A 20 -4.20 29.84 -9.56
N VAL A 21 -4.86 29.51 -10.68
CA VAL A 21 -5.85 28.42 -10.74
C VAL A 21 -5.28 27.23 -11.50
N PRO A 22 -5.19 26.02 -10.89
CA PRO A 22 -4.80 24.81 -11.59
C PRO A 22 -5.71 24.53 -12.80
N GLY A 23 -5.10 24.32 -13.96
CA GLY A 23 -5.86 24.13 -15.21
C GLY A 23 -6.37 25.42 -15.85
N GLY A 24 -6.17 26.59 -15.24
CA GLY A 24 -6.59 27.89 -15.75
C GLY A 24 -5.54 28.65 -16.58
N THR A 25 -4.55 27.97 -17.15
CA THR A 25 -3.43 28.64 -17.85
C THR A 25 -3.90 29.48 -19.04
N GLY A 26 -3.45 30.74 -19.11
CA GLY A 26 -3.66 31.66 -20.24
C GLY A 26 -4.46 32.94 -19.94
N GLY A 27 -5.09 33.05 -18.76
CA GLY A 27 -5.85 34.25 -18.36
C GLY A 27 -5.03 35.24 -17.50
N LYS A 28 -5.22 36.56 -17.71
CA LYS A 28 -4.61 37.65 -16.91
C LYS A 28 -5.47 38.11 -15.72
N SER A 29 -6.53 37.39 -15.40
CA SER A 29 -7.38 37.65 -14.23
C SER A 29 -7.74 36.33 -13.55
N LEU A 30 -7.97 36.38 -12.24
CA LEU A 30 -8.39 35.22 -11.46
C LEU A 30 -9.64 34.57 -12.08
N GLU A 31 -10.65 35.38 -12.39
CA GLU A 31 -11.91 34.94 -12.99
C GLU A 31 -11.70 34.29 -14.38
N ALA A 32 -10.82 34.84 -15.22
CA ALA A 32 -10.50 34.22 -16.50
C ALA A 32 -9.84 32.85 -16.32
N GLN A 33 -8.93 32.71 -15.35
CA GLN A 33 -8.31 31.42 -15.06
C GLN A 33 -9.32 30.41 -14.49
N GLU A 34 -10.24 30.86 -13.62
CA GLU A 34 -11.34 30.04 -13.11
C GLU A 34 -12.23 29.51 -14.25
N HIS A 35 -12.67 30.38 -15.16
CA HIS A 35 -13.48 29.97 -16.31
C HIS A 35 -12.74 29.03 -17.27
N LEU A 36 -11.44 29.25 -17.50
CA LEU A 36 -10.63 28.36 -18.34
C LEU A 36 -10.48 26.97 -17.71
N ALA A 37 -10.22 26.92 -16.40
CA ALA A 37 -10.11 25.67 -15.66
C ALA A 37 -11.45 24.91 -15.68
N GLU A 38 -12.55 25.62 -15.43
CA GLU A 38 -13.90 25.05 -15.47
C GLU A 38 -14.26 24.54 -16.87
N GLY A 39 -14.01 25.33 -17.91
CA GLY A 39 -14.27 24.94 -19.30
C GLY A 39 -13.48 23.70 -19.72
N ARG A 40 -12.22 23.59 -19.32
CA ARG A 40 -11.38 22.40 -19.59
C ARG A 40 -11.87 21.17 -18.83
N SER A 41 -12.26 21.33 -17.57
CA SER A 41 -12.83 20.25 -16.76
C SER A 41 -14.13 19.72 -17.39
N LYS A 42 -15.07 20.63 -17.69
CA LYS A 42 -16.33 20.29 -18.36
C LYS A 42 -16.10 19.63 -19.72
N GLY A 43 -15.20 20.17 -20.55
CA GLY A 43 -14.84 19.57 -21.85
C GLY A 43 -14.31 18.14 -21.71
N GLY A 44 -13.49 17.87 -20.70
CA GLY A 44 -13.01 16.52 -20.40
C GLY A 44 -14.12 15.58 -19.95
N GLN A 45 -15.04 16.05 -19.11
CA GLN A 45 -16.21 15.28 -18.67
C GLN A 45 -17.15 14.95 -19.83
N THR A 46 -17.52 15.95 -20.64
CA THR A 46 -18.34 15.74 -21.84
C THR A 46 -17.69 14.74 -22.78
N ARG A 47 -16.37 14.80 -22.98
CA ARG A 47 -15.67 13.84 -23.83
C ARG A 47 -15.67 12.42 -23.24
N LYS A 48 -15.58 12.30 -21.91
CA LYS A 48 -15.69 11.03 -21.20
C LYS A 48 -17.10 10.44 -21.32
N GLU A 49 -18.15 11.26 -21.24
CA GLU A 49 -19.53 10.82 -21.44
C GLU A 49 -19.76 10.32 -22.87
N GLN A 50 -19.26 11.03 -23.87
CA GLN A 50 -19.38 10.65 -25.28
C GLN A 50 -18.67 9.34 -25.62
N LEU A 51 -17.48 9.10 -25.07
CA LEU A 51 -16.66 7.91 -25.36
C LEU A 51 -16.91 6.74 -24.40
N GLY A 52 -17.58 6.99 -23.28
CA GLY A 52 -17.60 6.09 -22.14
C GLY A 52 -16.24 5.96 -21.44
N THR A 53 -16.24 5.26 -20.31
CA THR A 53 -15.04 5.09 -19.48
C THR A 53 -13.90 4.40 -20.22
N GLU A 54 -14.19 3.32 -20.95
CA GLU A 54 -13.17 2.55 -21.67
C GLU A 54 -12.61 3.33 -22.86
N GLY A 55 -13.46 3.98 -23.67
CA GLY A 55 -13.01 4.78 -24.80
C GLY A 55 -12.16 5.99 -24.36
N TYR A 56 -12.52 6.63 -23.25
CA TYR A 56 -11.73 7.72 -22.69
C TYR A 56 -10.36 7.26 -22.17
N LYS A 57 -10.32 6.08 -21.52
CA LYS A 57 -9.08 5.46 -21.05
C LYS A 57 -8.17 5.06 -22.21
N GLU A 58 -8.72 4.48 -23.27
CA GLU A 58 -7.99 4.13 -24.49
C GLU A 58 -7.41 5.37 -25.16
N LEU A 59 -8.18 6.45 -25.27
CA LEU A 59 -7.71 7.72 -25.83
C LEU A 59 -6.51 8.28 -25.05
N GLY A 60 -6.58 8.26 -23.72
CA GLY A 60 -5.46 8.66 -22.85
C GLY A 60 -4.23 7.77 -23.03
N SER A 61 -4.42 6.46 -23.13
CA SER A 61 -3.34 5.49 -23.37
C SER A 61 -2.66 5.74 -24.71
N LYS A 62 -3.43 5.94 -25.79
CA LYS A 62 -2.90 6.26 -27.12
C LYS A 62 -2.11 7.55 -27.11
N GLY A 63 -2.62 8.61 -26.48
CA GLY A 63 -1.91 9.88 -26.34
C GLY A 63 -0.56 9.72 -25.60
N GLY A 64 -0.53 8.89 -24.55
CA GLY A 64 0.69 8.56 -23.83
C GLY A 64 1.70 7.79 -24.70
N GLN A 65 1.24 6.82 -25.50
CA GLN A 65 2.08 6.08 -26.44
C GLN A 65 2.68 6.98 -27.52
N THR A 66 1.87 7.82 -28.16
CA THR A 66 2.36 8.80 -29.16
C THR A 66 3.42 9.72 -28.55
N ARG A 67 3.21 10.18 -27.31
CA ARG A 67 4.21 11.02 -26.64
C ARG A 67 5.50 10.28 -26.31
N LYS A 68 5.40 8.99 -25.97
CA LYS A 68 6.56 8.10 -25.75
C LYS A 68 7.33 7.86 -27.05
N GLU A 69 6.65 7.70 -28.18
CA GLU A 69 7.28 7.56 -29.49
C GLU A 69 8.02 8.84 -29.89
N GLN A 70 7.42 10.01 -29.67
CA GLN A 70 8.04 11.31 -29.98
C GLN A 70 9.28 11.62 -29.13
N LEU A 71 9.23 11.32 -27.83
CA LEU A 71 10.32 11.64 -26.89
C LEU A 71 11.36 10.52 -26.76
N GLY A 72 11.06 9.32 -27.26
CA GLY A 72 11.82 8.11 -26.96
C GLY A 72 11.63 7.62 -25.52
N THR A 73 12.23 6.46 -25.20
CA THR A 73 12.11 5.82 -23.88
C THR A 73 12.72 6.66 -22.77
N GLU A 74 13.90 7.21 -23.00
CA GLU A 74 14.62 8.03 -22.01
C GLU A 74 13.91 9.36 -21.76
N GLY A 75 13.48 10.06 -22.82
CA GLY A 75 12.75 11.33 -22.67
C GLY A 75 11.40 11.16 -21.97
N PHE A 76 10.69 10.05 -22.23
CA PHE A 76 9.44 9.75 -21.53
C PHE A 76 9.68 9.42 -20.05
N LYS A 77 10.73 8.67 -19.74
CA LYS A 77 11.12 8.33 -18.37
C LYS A 77 11.55 9.56 -17.59
N GLU A 78 12.33 10.44 -18.21
CA GLU A 78 12.75 11.71 -17.61
C GLU A 78 11.54 12.62 -17.32
N LEU A 79 10.60 12.73 -18.28
CA LEU A 79 9.37 13.51 -18.10
C LEU A 79 8.51 12.97 -16.94
N GLY A 80 8.39 11.64 -16.84
CA GLY A 80 7.72 10.99 -15.71
C GLY A 80 8.42 11.25 -14.38
N SER A 81 9.76 11.20 -14.36
CA SER A 81 10.58 11.48 -13.17
C SER A 81 10.40 12.93 -12.70
N LYS A 82 10.51 13.89 -13.63
CA LYS A 82 10.29 15.32 -13.36
C LYS A 82 8.89 15.58 -12.82
N GLY A 83 7.86 15.00 -13.44
CA GLY A 83 6.49 15.12 -12.95
C GLY A 83 6.30 14.56 -11.54
N GLY A 84 6.94 13.42 -11.23
CA GLY A 84 6.94 12.84 -9.90
C GLY A 84 7.65 13.71 -8.85
N GLN A 85 8.77 14.32 -9.21
CA GLN A 85 9.49 15.26 -8.33
C GLN A 85 8.66 16.51 -8.04
N THR A 86 8.07 17.14 -9.06
CA THR A 86 7.20 18.31 -8.87
C THR A 86 6.00 17.98 -7.98
N ARG A 87 5.37 16.81 -8.16
CA ARG A 87 4.27 16.33 -7.30
C ARG A 87 4.73 16.18 -5.85
N LYS A 88 5.93 15.65 -5.63
CA LYS A 88 6.53 15.46 -4.30
C LYS A 88 6.79 16.79 -3.61
N GLU A 89 7.29 17.77 -4.33
CA GLU A 89 7.54 19.12 -3.81
C GLU A 89 6.24 19.85 -3.46
N GLN A 90 5.21 19.73 -4.30
CA GLN A 90 3.91 20.39 -4.06
C GLN A 90 3.16 19.85 -2.83
N ILE A 91 3.22 18.54 -2.61
CA ILE A 91 2.42 17.86 -1.57
C ILE A 91 3.23 17.67 -0.26
N GLY A 92 4.56 17.62 -0.35
CA GLY A 92 5.44 17.42 0.80
C GLY A 92 5.35 16.01 1.42
N THR A 93 6.09 15.80 2.51
CA THR A 93 6.14 14.51 3.23
C THR A 93 4.82 14.19 3.92
N GLU A 94 4.16 15.20 4.49
CA GLU A 94 2.90 15.06 5.22
C GLU A 94 1.76 14.59 4.32
N GLY A 95 1.63 15.14 3.11
CA GLY A 95 0.59 14.70 2.19
C GLY A 95 0.81 13.28 1.66
N TYR A 96 2.07 12.82 1.53
CA TYR A 96 2.35 11.41 1.23
C TYR A 96 1.99 10.48 2.39
N GLN A 97 2.25 10.89 3.64
CA GLN A 97 1.81 10.15 4.82
C GLN A 97 0.29 10.06 4.89
N GLU A 98 -0.42 11.16 4.61
CA GLU A 98 -1.88 11.18 4.59
C GLU A 98 -2.46 10.26 3.49
N MET A 99 -1.89 10.30 2.28
CA MET A 99 -2.27 9.40 1.19
C MET A 99 -2.00 7.93 1.54
N GLY A 100 -0.87 7.63 2.18
CA GLY A 100 -0.55 6.29 2.67
C GLY A 100 -1.55 5.81 3.73
N ARG A 101 -1.94 6.69 4.66
CA ARG A 101 -2.96 6.40 5.67
C ARG A 101 -4.33 6.13 5.04
N LYS A 102 -4.78 6.99 4.11
CA LYS A 102 -6.04 6.81 3.38
C LYS A 102 -6.03 5.54 2.52
N GLY A 103 -4.90 5.23 1.88
CA GLY A 103 -4.69 3.99 1.13
C GLY A 103 -4.83 2.76 2.02
N GLY A 104 -4.16 2.74 3.18
CA GLY A 104 -4.24 1.66 4.16
C GLY A 104 -5.65 1.41 4.69
N LEU A 105 -6.41 2.48 4.98
CA LEU A 105 -7.81 2.39 5.40
C LEU A 105 -8.72 1.82 4.29
N SER A 106 -8.52 2.23 3.03
CA SER A 106 -9.31 1.74 1.90
C SER A 106 -9.15 0.23 1.64
N THR A 107 -8.02 -0.35 2.05
CA THR A 107 -7.79 -1.79 2.03
C THR A 107 -8.55 -2.53 3.14
N MET A 108 -8.74 -1.93 4.32
CA MET A 108 -9.51 -2.53 5.42
C MET A 108 -11.01 -2.60 5.09
N ASP A 109 -11.54 -1.60 4.38
CA ASP A 109 -12.97 -1.56 4.00
C ASP A 109 -13.31 -2.48 2.81
N LYS A 110 -12.35 -2.77 1.92
CA LYS A 110 -12.55 -3.66 0.76
C LYS A 110 -12.16 -5.11 1.02
N SER A 111 -11.33 -5.37 2.03
CA SER A 111 -11.07 -6.72 2.51
C SER A 111 -11.97 -7.02 3.70
N GLY A 112 -13.25 -7.29 3.40
CA GLY A 112 -14.03 -8.15 4.26
C GLY A 112 -13.26 -9.48 4.46
N GLY A 113 -12.59 -9.60 5.61
CA GLY A 113 -12.18 -10.85 6.23
C GLY A 113 -11.25 -11.78 5.44
N LEU A 114 -9.95 -11.45 5.32
CA LEU A 114 -8.87 -12.45 5.34
C LEU A 114 -7.60 -11.87 6.00
N GLY A 115 -7.80 -11.07 7.04
CA GLY A 115 -6.74 -10.58 7.92
C GLY A 115 -7.00 -10.99 9.36
N LEU A 116 -7.52 -12.20 9.59
CA LEU A 116 -7.56 -12.73 10.95
C LEU A 116 -6.10 -13.05 11.35
N PRO A 117 -5.57 -12.45 12.43
CA PRO A 117 -4.27 -12.83 12.96
C PRO A 117 -4.21 -14.35 13.13
N LEU A 118 -3.04 -14.96 12.93
CA LEU A 118 -2.83 -16.41 13.17
C LEU A 118 -3.44 -16.88 14.50
N VAL A 119 -3.45 -16.02 15.52
CA VAL A 119 -4.13 -16.22 16.81
C VAL A 119 -5.64 -16.45 16.70
N CYS A 120 -6.35 -15.74 15.83
CA CYS A 120 -7.79 -15.91 15.63
C CYS A 120 -8.11 -17.15 14.80
N MET A 121 -7.28 -17.52 13.82
CA MET A 121 -7.37 -18.82 13.14
C MET A 121 -7.12 -19.97 14.10
N TRP A 122 -6.17 -19.83 15.04
CA TRP A 122 -5.94 -20.81 16.09
C TRP A 122 -7.14 -20.95 17.03
N ARG A 123 -7.78 -19.84 17.42
CA ARG A 123 -8.94 -19.86 18.31
C ARG A 123 -10.17 -20.53 17.67
N MET A 124 -10.41 -20.30 16.37
CA MET A 124 -11.47 -21.01 15.63
C MET A 124 -11.11 -22.49 15.38
N ALA A 125 -9.83 -22.80 15.15
CA ALA A 125 -9.37 -24.17 15.02
C ALA A 125 -9.50 -24.96 16.35
N ASP A 126 -9.30 -24.30 17.50
CA ASP A 126 -9.49 -24.91 18.82
C ASP A 126 -10.97 -25.16 19.15
N GLU A 127 -11.88 -24.27 18.74
CA GLU A 127 -13.33 -24.43 18.97
C GLU A 127 -13.90 -25.60 18.15
N VAL A 128 -13.54 -25.71 16.87
CA VAL A 128 -13.94 -26.84 16.01
C VAL A 128 -13.24 -28.15 16.43
N ALA A 129 -12.00 -28.07 16.95
CA ALA A 129 -11.30 -29.23 17.47
C ALA A 129 -11.90 -29.77 18.78
N SER A 130 -12.48 -28.90 19.62
CA SER A 130 -13.10 -29.28 20.90
C SER A 130 -14.36 -30.13 20.73
N GLU A 131 -15.23 -29.77 19.78
CA GLU A 131 -16.47 -30.52 19.50
C GLU A 131 -16.24 -31.89 18.82
N ALA A 132 -15.11 -32.03 18.11
CA ALA A 132 -14.68 -33.30 17.52
C ALA A 132 -13.93 -34.19 18.53
N TRP A 133 -13.29 -33.60 19.55
CA TRP A 133 -12.50 -34.32 20.56
C TRP A 133 -13.31 -35.15 21.55
N GLU A 134 -14.58 -34.80 21.78
CA GLU A 134 -15.49 -35.55 22.65
C GLU A 134 -16.08 -36.80 21.99
N ARG A 135 -16.01 -36.93 20.65
CA ARG A 135 -16.55 -38.06 19.89
C ARG A 135 -15.52 -39.13 19.49
N LEU A 136 -14.24 -38.90 19.79
CA LEU A 136 -13.16 -39.85 19.45
C LEU A 136 -12.96 -40.87 20.57
N THR A 137 -12.69 -42.12 20.18
CA THR A 137 -12.34 -43.18 21.12
C THR A 137 -10.97 -42.92 21.74
N GLU A 138 -10.74 -43.39 22.98
CA GLU A 138 -9.49 -43.16 23.73
C GLU A 138 -8.23 -43.58 22.93
N VAL A 139 -8.36 -44.59 22.06
CA VAL A 139 -7.28 -45.08 21.19
C VAL A 139 -6.89 -44.06 20.12
N GLU A 140 -7.85 -43.31 19.59
CA GLU A 140 -7.62 -42.28 18.57
C GLU A 140 -7.06 -41.00 19.18
N ARG A 141 -7.48 -40.70 20.41
CA ARG A 141 -6.92 -39.62 21.23
C ARG A 141 -5.42 -39.82 21.48
N GLN A 142 -5.01 -41.04 21.82
CA GLN A 142 -3.60 -41.39 22.00
C GLN A 142 -2.80 -41.33 20.69
N ARG A 143 -3.37 -41.79 19.56
CA ARG A 143 -2.72 -41.69 18.23
C ARG A 143 -2.54 -40.26 17.76
N SER A 144 -3.51 -39.38 18.01
CA SER A 144 -3.43 -37.95 17.68
C SER A 144 -2.37 -37.25 18.53
N ALA A 145 -2.36 -37.49 19.84
CA ALA A 145 -1.34 -36.97 20.75
C ALA A 145 0.07 -37.46 20.38
N TYR A 146 0.21 -38.73 19.98
CA TYR A 146 1.48 -39.29 19.51
C TYR A 146 1.95 -38.64 18.20
N LYS A 147 1.07 -38.49 17.20
CA LYS A 147 1.43 -37.82 15.92
C LYS A 147 1.83 -36.37 16.12
N SER A 148 1.13 -35.63 16.98
CA SER A 148 1.46 -34.23 17.28
C SER A 148 2.80 -34.12 18.01
N ARG A 149 3.05 -34.97 19.01
CA ARG A 149 4.34 -35.01 19.73
C ARG A 149 5.49 -35.43 18.81
N TYR A 150 5.28 -36.39 17.90
CA TYR A 150 6.28 -36.82 16.92
C TYR A 150 6.58 -35.73 15.89
N LYS A 151 5.57 -34.99 15.42
CA LYS A 151 5.74 -33.86 14.51
C LYS A 151 6.48 -32.69 15.18
N TRP A 152 6.19 -32.42 16.44
CA TRP A 152 6.89 -31.39 17.24
C TRP A 152 8.37 -31.78 17.47
N ILE A 153 8.64 -33.02 17.89
CA ILE A 153 10.02 -33.54 18.06
C ILE A 153 10.79 -33.48 16.74
N LYS A 154 10.17 -33.87 15.61
CA LYS A 154 10.82 -33.84 14.28
C LYS A 154 11.09 -32.42 13.77
N LEU A 155 10.27 -31.44 14.16
CA LEU A 155 10.54 -30.04 13.86
C LEU A 155 11.64 -29.48 14.76
N ASN A 156 11.65 -29.83 16.05
CA ASN A 156 12.65 -29.33 17.00
C ASN A 156 14.04 -29.92 16.78
N SER A 157 14.14 -31.21 16.41
CA SER A 157 15.43 -31.84 16.06
C SER A 157 16.08 -31.19 14.84
N ARG A 158 15.29 -30.71 13.87
CA ARG A 158 15.81 -29.93 12.73
C ARG A 158 16.31 -28.54 13.11
N VAL A 159 15.87 -27.99 14.25
CA VAL A 159 16.34 -26.70 14.77
C VAL A 159 17.63 -26.87 15.59
N ASP A 160 17.77 -27.98 16.32
CA ASP A 160 18.98 -28.29 17.08
C ASP A 160 20.16 -28.65 16.16
N ASP A 161 19.93 -29.37 15.05
CA ASP A 161 20.97 -29.66 14.04
C ASP A 161 21.53 -28.39 13.38
N LEU A 162 20.67 -27.41 13.05
CA LEU A 162 21.10 -26.10 12.53
C LEU A 162 21.81 -25.25 13.58
N ARG A 163 21.50 -25.43 14.86
CA ARG A 163 22.18 -24.72 15.96
C ARG A 163 23.58 -25.26 16.22
N TYR A 164 23.79 -26.57 16.04
CA TYR A 164 25.11 -27.21 16.13
C TYR A 164 26.03 -26.87 14.94
N GLU A 165 25.47 -26.63 13.75
CA GLU A 165 26.25 -26.22 12.57
C GLU A 165 26.64 -24.73 12.58
N VAL A 166 25.83 -23.84 13.20
CA VAL A 166 26.11 -22.39 13.24
C VAL A 166 26.96 -21.95 14.45
N PHE A 167 26.95 -22.69 15.57
CA PHE A 167 27.70 -22.35 16.79
C PHE A 167 28.72 -23.44 17.21
N GLY A 168 29.50 -23.92 16.24
CA GLY A 168 30.59 -24.86 16.49
C GLY A 168 31.59 -24.37 17.54
N HIS A 169 31.91 -25.27 18.48
CA HIS A 169 33.10 -25.26 19.34
C HIS A 169 33.35 -24.01 20.22
N ASP A 170 32.61 -23.88 21.32
CA ASP A 170 33.20 -23.38 22.59
C ASP A 170 32.27 -23.61 23.79
N ALA A 171 32.43 -24.76 24.45
CA ALA A 171 31.97 -24.96 25.83
C ALA A 171 32.85 -25.99 26.54
N LYS A 172 34.11 -25.63 26.78
CA LYS A 172 34.89 -26.26 27.85
C LYS A 172 34.26 -25.89 29.20
N ARG A 173 34.26 -26.86 30.13
CA ARG A 173 33.99 -26.80 31.58
C ARG A 173 32.56 -27.20 32.01
N LEU A 174 32.33 -28.50 32.08
CA LEU A 174 31.40 -29.07 33.07
C LEU A 174 32.17 -29.29 34.39
N PRO A 175 31.77 -28.68 35.52
CA PRO A 175 32.15 -29.20 36.82
C PRO A 175 31.30 -30.45 37.13
N SER A 176 32.01 -31.51 37.53
CA SER A 176 31.52 -32.72 38.19
C SER A 176 30.33 -32.46 39.10
N LYS A 177 29.19 -33.11 38.85
CA LYS A 177 28.14 -33.22 39.88
C LYS A 177 28.31 -34.54 40.62
N ASP A 178 28.67 -34.35 41.87
CA ASP A 178 28.72 -35.32 42.95
C ASP A 178 27.53 -36.27 42.97
N LYS A 179 27.89 -37.51 43.30
CA LYS A 179 27.05 -38.49 43.99
C LYS A 179 26.30 -37.83 45.15
N ARG A 180 25.00 -38.11 45.28
CA ARG A 180 24.36 -38.27 46.59
C ARG A 180 23.00 -38.98 46.44
N TYR A 181 23.00 -40.18 47.02
CA TYR A 181 21.95 -41.10 47.48
C TYR A 181 20.68 -41.29 46.65
#